data_AF-A0A6B3GFJ1-F1
#
_entry.id   AF-A0A6B3GFJ1-F1
#
_cell.length_a   1.000
_cell.length_b   1.000
_cell.length_c   1.000
_cell.angle_alpha   90.00
_cell.angle_beta   90.00
_cell.angle_gamma   90.00
#
_symmetry.space_group_name_H-M   'P 1'
#
loop_
_entity.id
_entity.type
_entity.pdbx_description
1 polymer ?
#
loop_
_entity_poly.entity_id
_entity_poly.type
_entity_poly.pdbx_seq_one_letter_code
_entity_poly.pdbx_strand_id
1 'polypeptide(L)'
;PDLEELMREHDVPQFTVDSHRPVGAFDVFGLSFSTELGYTNMLTALDLAGIPLESEDRTVDHPIVVAGGHAAFNPEPIADFIDCAVIGDGEQAVLE
;
A
#
# COMPACT_ATOMS: atom_id res chain seq x y z
N PRO A 1 11.67 -11.04 -18.70
CA PRO A 1 11.07 -9.69 -18.78
C PRO A 1 10.69 -9.27 -17.37
N ASP A 2 10.72 -7.97 -17.07
CA ASP A 2 10.24 -7.45 -15.80
C ASP A 2 8.70 -7.59 -15.76
N LEU A 3 8.15 -8.08 -14.64
CA LEU A 3 6.71 -8.29 -14.54
C LEU A 3 5.96 -6.95 -14.42
N GLU A 4 6.53 -5.96 -13.73
CA GLU A 4 5.96 -4.62 -13.64
C GLU A 4 5.81 -3.99 -15.03
N GLU A 5 6.85 -4.13 -15.86
CA GLU A 5 6.84 -3.63 -17.24
C GLU A 5 5.74 -4.28 -18.08
N LEU A 6 5.60 -5.60 -18.01
CA LEU A 6 4.54 -6.34 -18.72
C LEU A 6 3.14 -5.97 -18.23
N MET A 7 2.99 -5.74 -16.92
CA MET A 7 1.72 -5.33 -16.33
C MET A 7 1.29 -3.98 -16.86
N ARG A 8 2.22 -3.02 -16.94
CA ARG A 8 1.97 -1.69 -17.52
C ARG A 8 1.68 -1.76 -19.02
N GLU A 9 2.41 -2.57 -19.78
CA GLU A 9 2.19 -2.75 -21.23
C GLU A 9 0.80 -3.30 -21.55
N HIS A 10 0.25 -4.12 -20.67
CA HIS A 10 -1.02 -4.82 -20.88
C HIS A 10 -2.18 -4.26 -20.05
N ASP A 11 -2.02 -3.10 -19.41
CA ASP A 11 -3.01 -2.48 -18.52
C ASP A 11 -3.54 -3.44 -17.43
N VAL A 12 -2.65 -4.28 -16.89
CA VAL A 12 -2.95 -5.22 -15.81
C VAL A 12 -2.52 -4.60 -14.48
N PRO A 13 -3.47 -4.27 -13.56
CA PRO A 13 -3.10 -3.70 -12.27
C PRO A 13 -2.46 -4.74 -11.36
N GLN A 14 -1.81 -4.30 -10.29
CA GLN A 14 -1.39 -5.19 -9.21
C GLN A 14 -2.59 -5.99 -8.68
N PHE A 15 -2.39 -7.29 -8.51
CA PHE A 15 -3.43 -8.22 -8.10
C PHE A 15 -2.95 -9.20 -7.01
N THR A 16 -3.90 -9.80 -6.30
CA THR A 16 -3.60 -10.78 -5.25
C THR A 16 -3.26 -12.16 -5.81
N VAL A 17 -2.38 -12.90 -5.14
CA VAL A 17 -1.88 -14.21 -5.60
C VAL A 17 -2.98 -15.29 -5.62
N ASP A 18 -3.92 -15.22 -4.70
CA ASP A 18 -4.95 -16.23 -4.47
C ASP A 18 -6.09 -16.18 -5.50
N SER A 19 -6.55 -14.98 -5.83
CA SER A 19 -7.76 -14.76 -6.61
C SER A 19 -7.56 -13.85 -7.82
N HIS A 20 -6.34 -13.33 -8.03
CA HIS A 20 -6.03 -12.33 -9.05
C HIS A 20 -6.99 -11.12 -8.99
N ARG A 21 -7.46 -10.78 -7.79
CA ARG A 21 -8.29 -9.60 -7.58
C ARG A 21 -7.39 -8.36 -7.61
N PRO A 22 -7.73 -7.30 -8.35
CA PRO A 22 -6.99 -6.05 -8.32
C PRO A 22 -6.90 -5.48 -6.91
N VAL A 23 -5.71 -5.01 -6.51
CA VAL A 23 -5.45 -4.43 -5.19
C VAL A 23 -6.33 -3.18 -4.95
N GLY A 24 -6.51 -2.33 -5.97
CA GLY A 24 -7.39 -1.17 -5.88
C GLY A 24 -8.88 -1.49 -5.67
N ALA A 25 -9.30 -2.76 -5.80
CA ALA A 25 -10.69 -3.17 -5.61
C ALA A 25 -11.03 -3.57 -4.16
N PHE A 26 -10.10 -3.44 -3.22
CA PHE A 26 -10.32 -3.71 -1.79
C PHE A 26 -10.68 -2.42 -1.05
N ASP A 27 -11.27 -2.55 0.14
CA ASP A 27 -11.58 -1.40 1.00
C ASP A 27 -10.33 -0.91 1.77
N VAL A 28 -9.37 -1.80 2.02
CA VAL A 28 -8.15 -1.53 2.79
C VAL A 28 -6.95 -2.20 2.13
N PHE A 29 -5.84 -1.49 2.02
CA PHE A 29 -4.55 -1.98 1.56
C PHE A 29 -3.50 -1.84 2.68
N GLY A 30 -3.14 -2.96 3.31
CA GLY A 30 -2.17 -3.00 4.40
C GLY A 30 -0.76 -3.36 3.93
N LEU A 31 0.24 -2.58 4.36
CA LEU A 31 1.65 -2.79 4.06
C LEU A 31 2.45 -2.93 5.36
N SER A 32 3.29 -3.96 5.44
CA SER A 32 4.18 -4.18 6.59
C SER A 32 5.64 -3.97 6.18
N PHE A 33 6.30 -3.01 6.81
CA PHE A 33 7.68 -2.65 6.53
C PHE A 33 8.63 -3.23 7.56
N SER A 34 9.53 -4.11 7.11
CA SER A 34 10.64 -4.60 7.93
C SER A 34 11.73 -3.53 8.11
N THR A 35 11.94 -2.70 7.09
CA THR A 35 12.92 -1.60 7.07
C THR A 35 12.42 -0.46 6.18
N GLU A 36 13.01 0.72 6.32
CA GLU A 36 12.69 1.94 5.55
C GLU A 36 12.99 1.79 4.05
N LEU A 37 13.79 0.81 3.65
CA LEU A 37 14.04 0.51 2.23
C LEU A 37 12.78 0.08 1.48
N GLY A 38 11.75 -0.36 2.20
CA GLY A 38 10.46 -0.73 1.61
C GLY A 38 9.60 0.45 1.17
N TYR A 39 9.92 1.68 1.58
CA TYR A 39 9.07 2.85 1.30
C TYR A 39 8.94 3.16 -0.19
N THR A 40 10.03 3.06 -0.95
CA THR A 40 9.97 3.25 -2.40
C THR A 40 9.17 2.14 -3.08
N ASN A 41 9.22 0.92 -2.56
CA ASN A 41 8.44 -0.19 -3.11
C ASN A 41 6.94 0.01 -2.89
N MET A 42 6.54 0.66 -1.79
CA MET A 42 5.16 1.06 -1.58
C MET A 42 4.68 2.01 -2.67
N LEU A 43 5.49 3.01 -3.06
CA LEU A 43 5.11 3.94 -4.12
C LEU A 43 4.86 3.21 -5.44
N THR A 44 5.73 2.27 -5.80
CA THR A 44 5.51 1.39 -6.95
C THR A 44 4.24 0.55 -6.82
N ALA A 45 3.97 0.00 -5.63
CA ALA A 45 2.78 -0.80 -5.39
C ALA A 45 1.48 0.01 -5.51
N LEU A 46 1.44 1.23 -4.97
CA LEU A 46 0.31 2.14 -5.09
C LEU A 46 0.05 2.49 -6.57
N ASP A 47 1.09 2.91 -7.28
CA ASP A 47 1.01 3.28 -8.68
C ASP A 47 0.54 2.11 -9.56
N LEU A 48 1.10 0.91 -9.38
CA LEU A 48 0.71 -0.28 -10.13
C LEU A 48 -0.69 -0.80 -9.77
N ALA A 49 -1.16 -0.52 -8.56
CA ALA A 49 -2.54 -0.82 -8.14
C ALA A 49 -3.57 0.21 -8.64
N GLY A 50 -3.12 1.32 -9.25
CA GLY A 50 -3.98 2.44 -9.64
C GLY A 50 -4.50 3.24 -8.45
N ILE A 51 -3.80 3.23 -7.32
CA ILE A 51 -4.13 4.00 -6.12
C ILE A 51 -3.33 5.31 -6.17
N PRO A 52 -3.96 6.49 -5.99
CA PRO A 52 -3.25 7.76 -5.91
C PRO A 52 -2.10 7.71 -4.91
N LEU A 53 -0.93 8.23 -5.32
CA LEU A 53 0.27 8.23 -4.50
C LEU A 53 0.04 9.05 -3.24
N GLU A 54 -0.33 10.32 -3.41
CA GLU A 54 -0.60 11.23 -2.31
C GLU A 54 -1.98 10.91 -1.71
N SER A 55 -2.02 10.84 -0.37
CA SER A 55 -3.24 10.55 0.38
C SER A 55 -4.32 11.61 0.14
N GLU A 56 -3.95 12.86 -0.13
CA GLU A 56 -4.90 13.94 -0.39
C GLU A 56 -5.71 13.77 -1.69
N ASP A 57 -5.18 13.00 -2.64
CA ASP A 57 -5.84 12.71 -3.91
C ASP A 57 -6.79 11.50 -3.83
N ARG A 58 -6.81 10.78 -2.70
CA ARG A 58 -7.66 9.61 -2.52
C ARG A 58 -9.09 10.01 -2.19
N THR A 59 -10.03 9.38 -2.88
CA THR A 59 -11.47 9.50 -2.63
C THR A 59 -12.01 8.24 -1.93
N VAL A 60 -13.30 8.24 -1.61
CA VAL A 60 -14.03 7.07 -1.09
C VAL A 60 -14.03 5.86 -2.03
N ASP A 61 -13.64 6.04 -3.29
CA ASP A 61 -13.53 4.96 -4.28
C ASP A 61 -12.19 4.22 -4.21
N HIS A 62 -11.25 4.68 -3.37
CA HIS A 62 -9.91 4.13 -3.22
C HIS A 62 -9.76 3.42 -1.85
N PRO A 63 -8.91 2.37 -1.76
CA PRO A 63 -8.64 1.72 -0.49
C PRO A 63 -7.94 2.65 0.50
N ILE A 64 -8.21 2.44 1.78
CA ILE A 64 -7.42 3.03 2.86
C ILE A 64 -6.06 2.32 2.91
N VAL A 65 -4.97 3.07 2.81
CA VAL A 65 -3.58 2.60 2.86
C VAL A 65 -3.06 2.66 4.29
N VAL A 66 -2.75 1.50 4.85
CA VAL A 66 -2.29 1.34 6.23
C VAL A 66 -0.85 0.85 6.24
N ALA A 67 0.04 1.60 6.88
CA ALA A 67 1.42 1.17 7.13
C ALA A 67 1.56 0.50 8.51
N GLY A 68 2.34 -0.56 8.58
CA GLY A 68 2.71 -1.24 9.82
C GLY A 68 4.11 -1.84 9.74
N GLY A 69 4.45 -2.67 10.73
CA GLY A 69 5.77 -3.30 10.82
C GLY A 69 6.82 -2.43 11.54
N HIS A 70 8.05 -2.93 11.61
CA HIS A 70 9.12 -2.30 12.40
C HIS A 70 9.48 -0.89 11.93
N ALA A 71 9.42 -0.61 10.63
CA ALA A 71 9.76 0.72 10.13
C ALA A 71 8.62 1.74 10.34
N ALA A 72 7.39 1.30 10.63
CA ALA A 72 6.28 2.21 10.91
C ALA A 72 6.46 3.06 12.18
N PHE A 73 7.51 2.78 12.99
CA PHE A 73 7.92 3.65 14.10
C PHE A 73 8.43 5.02 13.65
N ASN A 74 8.83 5.17 12.38
CA ASN A 74 9.25 6.44 11.77
C ASN A 74 8.35 6.74 10.54
N PRO A 75 7.07 7.08 10.73
CA PRO A 75 6.12 7.21 9.62
C PRO A 75 6.24 8.55 8.88
N GLU A 76 6.84 9.57 9.49
CA GLU A 76 6.96 10.92 8.91
C GLU A 76 7.47 10.95 7.46
N PRO A 77 8.49 10.17 7.05
CA PRO A 77 8.99 10.20 5.67
C PRO A 77 7.99 9.69 4.62
N ILE A 78 6.94 8.98 5.05
CA ILE A 78 5.91 8.42 4.16
C ILE A 78 4.51 8.95 4.47
N ALA A 79 4.38 9.91 5.39
CA ALA A 79 3.09 10.38 5.90
C ALA A 79 2.16 10.89 4.79
N ASP A 80 2.71 11.56 3.77
CA ASP A 80 1.94 12.07 2.64
C ASP A 80 1.32 10.95 1.77
N PHE A 81 1.84 9.72 1.85
CA PHE A 81 1.44 8.59 1.00
C PHE A 81 0.61 7.51 1.72
N ILE A 82 0.36 7.64 3.01
CA ILE A 82 -0.40 6.66 3.79
C ILE A 82 -1.55 7.34 4.53
N ASP A 83 -2.64 6.62 4.75
CA ASP A 83 -3.80 7.18 5.47
C ASP A 83 -3.67 6.98 6.98
N CYS A 84 -2.98 5.92 7.40
CA CYS A 84 -2.56 5.75 8.79
C CYS A 84 -1.33 4.84 8.93
N ALA A 85 -0.64 4.99 10.07
CA ALA A 85 0.43 4.11 10.50
C ALA A 85 0.06 3.43 11.83
N VAL A 86 0.28 2.13 11.90
CA VAL A 86 0.12 1.32 13.11
C VAL A 86 1.50 1.11 13.72
N ILE A 87 1.72 1.76 14.86
CA ILE A 87 3.00 1.71 15.59
C ILE A 87 2.93 0.62 16.66
N GLY A 88 3.93 -0.26 16.68
CA GLY A 88 3.99 -1.36 17.64
C GLY A 88 3.20 -2.58 17.17
N ASP A 89 2.41 -3.15 18.08
CA ASP A 89 1.68 -4.40 17.80
C ASP A 89 0.36 -4.11 17.07
N GLY A 90 0.30 -4.53 15.80
CA GLY A 90 -0.88 -4.39 14.98
C GLY A 90 -2.10 -5.14 15.51
N GLU A 91 -1.92 -6.22 16.28
CA GLU A 91 -3.02 -6.95 16.89
C GLU A 91 -3.76 -6.08 17.91
N GLN A 92 -3.05 -5.25 18.67
CA GLN A 92 -3.67 -4.34 19.63
C GLN A 92 -4.50 -3.25 18.95
N ALA A 93 -4.17 -2.87 17.71
CA ALA A 93 -4.86 -1.82 16.98
C ALA A 93 -6.25 -2.23 16.47
N VAL A 94 -6.59 -3.51 16.49
CA VAL A 94 -7.89 -4.06 16.03
C VAL A 94 -8.76 -4.62 17.16
N LEU A 95 -8.37 -4.44 18.44
CA LEU A 95 -9.08 -5.02 19.59
C LEU A 95 -10.32 -4.26 20.06
N GLU A 96 -10.63 -3.08 19.51
CA GLU A 96 -11.83 -2.29 19.83
C GLU A 96 -12.78 -2.14 18.64
#